data_AF-A0AAP3DCP8-F1
#
_entry.id   AF-A0AAP3DCP8-F1
#
_cell.length_a   1.000
_cell.length_b   1.000
_cell.length_c   1.000
_cell.angle_alpha   90.00
_cell.angle_beta   90.00
_cell.angle_gamma   90.00
#
_symmetry.space_group_name_H-M   'P 1'
#
loop_
_entity.id
_entity.type
_entity.pdbx_description
1 polymer ?
#
loop_
_entity_poly.entity_id
_entity_poly.type
_entity_poly.pdbx_seq_one_letter_code
_entity_poly.pdbx_strand_id
1 'polypeptide(L)'
;MSAFKQKKFTSKTGSTYLFQHPGVRMVSKINDACKNKHGVVMEERLSEEILKHVIVQPKMKIDDFSDYKEYQDTINAAYAFISGRDEDDDQPGGDSYDQQEGSGETS
;
A
#
# COMPACT_ATOMS: atom_id res chain seq x y z
N MET A 1 -0.76 19.04 -3.59
CA MET A 1 -1.85 18.04 -3.61
C MET A 1 -1.17 16.67 -3.64
N SER A 2 -1.04 15.97 -2.51
CA SER A 2 -0.32 14.69 -2.48
C SER A 2 -0.97 13.68 -3.41
N ALA A 3 -0.31 13.37 -4.53
CA ALA A 3 -0.75 12.35 -5.47
C ALA A 3 -0.59 10.98 -4.79
N PHE A 4 -1.71 10.34 -4.45
CA PHE A 4 -1.70 8.98 -3.93
C PHE A 4 -1.18 8.03 -5.02
N LYS A 5 -0.08 7.32 -4.75
CA LYS A 5 0.45 6.30 -5.67
C LYS A 5 -0.61 5.21 -5.88
N GLN A 6 -0.89 4.87 -7.14
CA GLN A 6 -1.78 3.78 -7.51
C GLN A 6 -1.03 2.80 -8.43
N LYS A 7 -1.30 1.51 -8.29
CA LYS A 7 -0.70 0.44 -9.12
C LYS A 7 -1.77 -0.54 -9.54
N LYS A 8 -1.80 -0.87 -10.83
CA LYS A 8 -2.62 -1.99 -11.34
C LYS A 8 -1.81 -3.27 -11.21
N PHE A 9 -2.36 -4.26 -10.56
CA PHE A 9 -1.76 -5.58 -10.37
C PHE A 9 -2.65 -6.63 -11.01
N THR A 10 -2.10 -7.43 -11.90
CA THR A 10 -2.80 -8.57 -12.47
C THR A 10 -2.27 -9.84 -11.82
N SER A 11 -3.13 -10.56 -11.12
CA SER A 11 -2.78 -11.85 -10.54
C SER A 11 -2.57 -12.91 -11.62
N LYS A 12 -1.92 -14.01 -11.22
CA LYS A 12 -1.63 -15.15 -12.12
C LYS A 12 -2.88 -15.86 -12.62
N THR A 13 -4.02 -15.69 -11.95
CA THR A 13 -5.32 -16.24 -12.33
C THR A 13 -6.08 -15.35 -13.31
N GLY A 14 -5.56 -14.15 -13.60
CA GLY A 14 -6.15 -13.19 -14.53
C GLY A 14 -7.00 -12.10 -13.87
N SER A 15 -7.20 -12.15 -12.55
CA SER A 15 -7.91 -11.11 -11.81
C SER A 15 -7.08 -9.82 -11.77
N THR A 16 -7.67 -8.70 -12.17
CA THR A 16 -7.04 -7.38 -12.13
C THR A 16 -7.46 -6.61 -10.87
N TYR A 17 -6.47 -6.14 -10.12
CA TYR A 17 -6.59 -5.40 -8.89
C TYR A 17 -5.99 -4.00 -9.04
N LEU A 18 -6.59 -3.03 -8.37
CA LEU A 18 -6.09 -1.66 -8.26
C LEU A 18 -5.65 -1.42 -6.81
N PHE A 19 -4.35 -1.25 -6.62
CA PHE A 19 -3.74 -0.88 -5.37
C PHE A 19 -3.64 0.63 -5.28
N GLN A 20 -3.94 1.18 -4.11
CA GLN A 20 -3.78 2.58 -3.79
C GLN A 20 -3.00 2.70 -2.48
N HIS A 21 -2.02 3.60 -2.45
CA HIS A 21 -1.23 3.85 -1.26
C HIS A 21 -2.03 4.74 -0.29
N PRO A 22 -2.49 4.24 0.87
CA PRO A 22 -3.36 5.01 1.78
C PRO A 22 -2.62 6.10 2.57
N GLY A 23 -1.31 6.21 2.38
CA GLY A 23 -0.42 7.16 3.05
C GLY A 23 0.34 6.51 4.21
N VAL A 24 1.55 7.02 4.49
CA VAL A 24 2.48 6.42 5.48
C VAL A 24 1.88 6.26 6.87
N ARG A 25 1.03 7.21 7.29
CA ARG A 25 0.30 7.13 8.57
C ARG A 25 -0.62 5.92 8.62
N MET A 26 -1.32 5.63 7.53
CA MET A 26 -2.24 4.49 7.48
C MET A 26 -1.46 3.17 7.42
N VAL A 27 -0.39 3.11 6.63
CA VAL A 27 0.51 1.93 6.58
C VAL A 27 1.08 1.61 7.97
N SER A 28 1.52 2.62 8.73
CA SER A 28 1.96 2.43 10.11
C SER A 28 0.85 1.86 11.01
N LYS A 29 -0.37 2.40 10.91
CA LYS A 29 -1.52 1.91 11.67
C LYS A 29 -1.86 0.45 11.34
N ILE A 30 -1.81 0.08 10.06
CA ILE A 30 -2.04 -1.30 9.62
C ILE A 30 -0.99 -2.23 10.24
N ASN A 31 0.29 -1.84 10.19
CA ASN A 31 1.40 -2.58 10.79
C ASN A 31 1.31 -2.73 12.32
N ASP A 32 0.78 -1.71 13.01
CA ASP A 32 0.58 -1.78 14.45
C ASP A 32 -0.67 -2.60 14.81
N ALA A 33 -1.74 -2.48 14.03
CA ALA A 33 -3.00 -3.18 14.26
C ALA A 33 -2.92 -4.68 13.96
N CYS A 34 -2.06 -5.10 13.02
CA CYS A 34 -1.89 -6.50 12.68
C CYS A 34 -0.97 -7.25 13.68
N LYS A 35 -0.21 -6.56 14.53
CA LYS A 35 0.66 -7.21 15.53
C LYS A 35 -0.11 -7.60 16.79
N ASN A 36 0.17 -8.78 17.32
CA ASN A 36 -0.36 -9.22 18.61
C ASN A 36 0.50 -8.69 19.78
N LYS A 37 0.13 -9.03 21.02
CA LYS A 37 0.85 -8.63 22.24
C LYS A 37 2.31 -9.11 22.31
N HIS A 38 2.68 -10.08 21.47
CA HIS A 38 4.03 -10.65 21.37
C HIS A 38 4.80 -10.09 20.15
N GLY A 39 4.26 -9.11 19.43
CA GLY A 39 4.87 -8.53 18.24
C GLY A 39 4.75 -9.40 16.98
N VAL A 40 3.97 -10.49 17.04
CA VAL A 40 3.76 -11.39 15.89
C VAL A 40 2.66 -10.83 15.01
N VAL A 41 2.94 -10.73 13.70
CA VAL A 41 1.97 -10.29 12.69
C VAL A 41 0.92 -11.37 12.51
N MET A 42 -0.34 -11.00 12.74
CA MET A 42 -1.50 -11.80 12.40
C MET A 42 -1.84 -11.54 10.94
N GLU A 43 -1.49 -12.51 10.11
CA GLU A 43 -1.66 -12.45 8.67
C GLU A 43 -3.10 -12.18 8.25
N GLU A 44 -4.08 -12.85 8.88
CA GLU A 44 -5.51 -12.61 8.64
C GLU A 44 -5.90 -11.14 8.84
N ARG A 45 -5.48 -10.53 9.97
CA ARG A 45 -5.77 -9.12 10.28
C ARG A 45 -5.03 -8.15 9.36
N LEU A 46 -3.80 -8.49 8.97
CA LEU A 46 -3.06 -7.71 7.98
C LEU A 46 -3.84 -7.70 6.67
N SER A 47 -4.23 -8.88 6.18
CA SER A 47 -4.93 -9.04 4.92
C SER A 47 -6.27 -8.30 4.87
N GLU A 48 -7.06 -8.34 5.95
CA GLU A 48 -8.31 -7.57 6.05
C GLU A 48 -8.07 -6.07 5.87
N GLU A 49 -7.08 -5.53 6.58
CA GLU A 49 -6.75 -4.10 6.51
C GLU A 49 -6.18 -3.71 5.13
N ILE A 50 -5.38 -4.58 4.51
CA ILE A 50 -4.86 -4.39 3.15
C ILE A 50 -6.00 -4.40 2.12
N LEU A 51 -6.90 -5.36 2.17
CA LEU A 51 -8.06 -5.43 1.28
C LEU A 51 -8.97 -4.22 1.42
N LYS A 52 -9.09 -3.67 2.64
CA LYS A 52 -9.96 -2.54 2.93
C LYS A 52 -9.37 -1.18 2.57
N HIS A 53 -8.05 -1.01 2.75
CA HIS A 53 -7.39 0.30 2.65
C HIS A 53 -6.43 0.43 1.47
N VAL A 54 -5.96 -0.68 0.91
CA VAL A 54 -4.99 -0.70 -0.19
C VAL A 54 -5.63 -1.17 -1.49
N ILE A 55 -6.40 -2.26 -1.45
CA ILE A 55 -7.07 -2.80 -2.64
C ILE A 55 -8.40 -2.06 -2.83
N VAL A 56 -8.41 -1.08 -3.72
CA VAL A 56 -9.59 -0.23 -3.92
C VAL A 56 -10.59 -0.84 -4.89
N GLN A 57 -10.12 -1.65 -5.85
CA GLN A 57 -10.97 -2.35 -6.82
C GLN A 57 -10.33 -3.68 -7.27
N PRO A 58 -11.11 -4.75 -7.43
CA PRO A 58 -12.46 -4.94 -6.87
C PRO A 58 -12.45 -4.92 -5.33
N LYS A 59 -13.56 -4.50 -4.71
CA LYS A 59 -13.73 -4.55 -3.25
C LYS A 59 -14.07 -5.98 -2.84
N MET A 60 -13.05 -6.78 -2.57
CA MET A 60 -13.17 -8.17 -2.19
C MET A 60 -12.87 -8.39 -0.71
N LYS A 61 -13.41 -9.46 -0.17
CA LYS A 61 -13.09 -10.00 1.16
C LYS A 61 -12.24 -11.24 1.03
N ILE A 62 -11.69 -11.71 2.15
CA ILE A 62 -10.93 -12.96 2.21
C ILE A 62 -11.76 -14.13 1.65
N ASP A 63 -13.07 -14.16 1.94
CA ASP A 63 -13.99 -15.20 1.46
C ASP A 63 -14.23 -15.22 -0.06
N ASP A 64 -13.96 -14.11 -0.75
CA ASP A 64 -14.14 -14.03 -2.21
C ASP A 64 -12.99 -14.70 -2.97
N PHE A 65 -11.86 -14.98 -2.30
CA PHE A 65 -10.74 -15.68 -2.91
C PHE A 65 -11.02 -17.18 -2.96
N SER A 66 -10.95 -17.74 -4.16
CA SER A 66 -11.13 -19.19 -4.37
C SER A 66 -9.86 -20.00 -4.12
N ASP A 67 -8.69 -19.36 -4.23
CA ASP A 67 -7.37 -19.99 -4.04
C ASP A 67 -6.58 -19.23 -2.98
N TYR A 68 -6.14 -19.95 -1.94
CA TYR A 68 -5.30 -19.40 -0.88
C TYR A 68 -3.99 -18.82 -1.42
N LYS A 69 -3.44 -19.42 -2.49
CA LYS A 69 -2.23 -18.95 -3.14
C LYS A 69 -2.45 -17.62 -3.84
N GLU A 70 -3.57 -17.43 -4.55
CA GLU A 70 -3.90 -16.15 -5.18
C GLU A 70 -4.08 -15.06 -4.13
N TYR A 71 -4.79 -15.38 -3.06
CA TYR A 71 -4.97 -14.50 -1.91
C TYR A 71 -3.63 -14.04 -1.34
N GLN A 72 -2.76 -15.00 -1.01
CA GLN A 72 -1.42 -14.73 -0.49
C GLN A 72 -0.58 -13.88 -1.44
N ASP A 73 -0.54 -14.24 -2.73
CA ASP A 73 0.21 -13.49 -3.75
C ASP A 73 -0.29 -12.03 -3.84
N THR A 74 -1.61 -11.82 -3.77
CA THR A 74 -2.25 -10.50 -3.88
C THR A 74 -1.97 -9.63 -2.64
N ILE A 75 -2.11 -10.18 -1.43
CA ILE A 75 -1.84 -9.45 -0.19
C ILE A 75 -0.35 -9.09 -0.09
N ASN A 76 0.54 -10.03 -0.39
CA ASN A 76 1.98 -9.78 -0.36
C ASN A 76 2.40 -8.70 -1.37
N ALA A 77 1.82 -8.71 -2.58
CA ALA A 77 2.07 -7.66 -3.58
C ALA A 77 1.55 -6.29 -3.11
N ALA A 78 0.35 -6.23 -2.54
CA ALA A 78 -0.22 -4.99 -2.00
C ALA A 78 0.60 -4.47 -0.79
N TYR A 79 1.09 -5.36 0.07
CA TYR A 79 1.95 -5.01 1.20
C TYR A 79 3.33 -4.52 0.73
N ALA A 80 3.93 -5.15 -0.27
CA ALA A 80 5.19 -4.70 -0.89
C ALA A 80 5.05 -3.29 -1.48
N PHE A 81 3.93 -3.04 -2.17
CA PHE A 81 3.60 -1.74 -2.74
C PHE A 81 3.53 -0.62 -1.70
N ILE A 82 2.88 -0.85 -0.55
CA ILE A 82 2.75 0.17 0.50
C ILE A 82 3.99 0.29 1.41
N SER A 83 4.81 -0.76 1.49
CA SER A 83 6.04 -0.75 2.29
C SER A 83 7.24 -0.16 1.53
N GLY A 84 7.07 0.15 0.25
CA GLY A 84 8.13 0.69 -0.60
C GLY A 84 9.17 -0.35 -1.02
N ARG A 85 8.84 -1.65 -0.90
CA ARG A 85 9.69 -2.77 -1.32
C ARG A 85 9.42 -3.23 -2.76
N ASP A 86 8.50 -2.55 -3.44
CA ASP A 86 8.27 -2.68 -4.87
C ASP A 86 9.37 -1.88 -5.59
N GLU A 87 10.56 -2.46 -5.73
CA GLU A 87 11.72 -1.85 -6.39
C GLU A 87 11.75 -2.07 -7.92
N ASP A 88 10.68 -2.59 -8.52
CA ASP A 88 10.54 -2.72 -9.98
C ASP A 88 9.66 -1.60 -10.58
N ASP A 89 10.38 -0.57 -11.02
CA ASP A 89 10.29 0.10 -12.33
C ASP A 89 9.03 0.91 -12.77
N ASP A 90 9.33 2.19 -12.98
CA ASP A 90 8.89 3.10 -14.06
C ASP A 90 7.84 4.21 -13.81
N GLN A 91 8.40 5.38 -13.42
CA GLN A 91 8.17 6.76 -13.93
C GLN A 91 7.05 7.69 -13.38
N PRO A 92 7.20 9.04 -13.48
CA PRO A 92 7.88 9.90 -12.52
C PRO A 92 6.95 11.00 -11.97
N GLY A 93 6.61 10.94 -10.68
CA GLY A 93 5.79 11.97 -10.01
C GLY A 93 6.66 12.81 -9.09
N GLY A 94 7.22 13.90 -9.64
CA GLY A 94 8.11 14.80 -8.93
C GLY A 94 7.48 15.45 -7.70
N ASP A 95 8.34 15.71 -6.72
CA ASP A 95 8.31 16.96 -5.96
C ASP A 95 9.75 17.16 -5.48
N SER A 96 10.53 17.84 -6.32
CA SER A 96 11.69 18.59 -5.89
C SER A 96 11.19 19.53 -4.80
N TYR A 97 11.61 19.30 -3.56
CA TYR A 97 11.44 20.30 -2.51
C TYR A 97 12.34 21.47 -2.88
N ASP A 98 11.79 22.42 -3.62
CA ASP A 98 12.36 23.75 -3.79
C ASP A 98 12.40 24.41 -2.41
N GLN A 99 13.55 24.28 -1.76
CA GLN A 99 13.85 24.95 -0.51
C GLN A 99 14.28 26.37 -0.86
N GLN A 100 13.33 27.22 -1.28
CA GLN A 100 13.53 28.67 -1.26
C GLN A 100 13.02 29.20 0.07
N GLU A 101 13.89 29.12 1.09
CA GLU A 101 13.74 29.94 2.28
C GLU A 101 13.92 31.41 1.88
N GLY A 102 12.80 32.12 1.79
CA GLY A 102 12.82 33.57 1.89
C GLY A 102 13.22 33.97 3.31
N SER A 103 14.42 34.52 3.45
CA SER A 103 14.74 35.43 4.56
C SER A 103 15.02 36.80 3.96
N GLY A 104 14.04 37.69 4.11
CA GLY A 104 14.28 39.12 4.00
C GLY A 104 14.81 39.64 5.32
N GLU A 105 15.99 40.23 5.32
CA GLU A 105 16.50 41.15 6.36
C GLU A 105 17.37 42.18 5.61
N THR A 106 16.84 43.37 5.28
CA THR A 106 16.92 44.61 6.08
C THR A 106 18.34 45.11 6.34
N SER A 107 18.86 45.97 5.46
CA SER A 107 19.35 47.35 5.73
C SER A 107 20.24 47.86 4.60
#